data_AF-A0A8J7HM92-F1
#
_entry.id   AF-A0A8J7HM92-F1
#
_cell.length_a   1.000
_cell.length_b   1.000
_cell.length_c   1.000
_cell.angle_alpha   90.00
_cell.angle_beta   90.00
_cell.angle_gamma   90.00
#
_symmetry.space_group_name_H-M   'P 1'
#
loop_
_entity.id
_entity.type
_entity.pdbx_description
1 polymer ?
#
loop_
_entity_poly.entity_id
_entity_poly.type
_entity_poly.pdbx_seq_one_letter_code
_entity_poly.pdbx_strand_id
1 'polypeptide(L)'
;MRLFVKDSEVNEGIINTVKKEPEKFWYYNNGITALCSSIRKKPMGGSGRDTGIFECNDVKIVNGAQTVGSIARAYQNFPEQVEKARVHVRFISLENCPEEFATEITRFNNTQNRIDRREFVALDPEQ
;
A
#
# COMPACT_ATOMS: atom_id res chain seq x y z
N MET A 1 15.72 7.61 -7.23
CA MET A 1 15.75 6.65 -6.09
C MET A 1 15.34 7.43 -4.84
N ARG A 2 14.10 7.27 -4.35
CA ARG A 2 13.67 7.97 -3.13
C ARG A 2 14.21 7.21 -1.92
N LEU A 3 14.97 7.94 -1.10
CA LEU A 3 15.66 7.48 0.10
C LEU A 3 14.65 6.81 1.06
N PHE A 4 14.97 5.59 1.49
CA PHE A 4 14.32 4.92 2.61
C PHE A 4 14.38 5.85 3.84
N VAL A 5 13.23 6.30 4.33
CA VAL A 5 13.16 7.07 5.57
C VAL A 5 13.27 6.07 6.72
N LYS A 6 14.33 6.26 7.50
CA LYS A 6 14.69 5.59 8.76
C LYS A 6 13.47 5.31 9.63
N ASP A 7 13.46 4.13 10.25
CA ASP A 7 12.43 3.61 11.16
C ASP A 7 11.69 4.70 11.94
N SER A 8 10.44 4.92 11.54
CA SER A 8 9.51 5.85 12.19
C SER A 8 8.56 5.06 13.08
N GLU A 9 7.96 5.72 14.09
CA GLU A 9 6.88 5.14 14.92
C GLU A 9 5.79 4.46 14.08
N VAL A 10 5.53 4.99 12.88
CA VAL A 10 4.59 4.41 11.90
C VAL A 10 5.05 3.03 11.42
N ASN A 11 6.33 2.86 11.07
CA ASN A 11 6.86 1.57 10.59
C ASN A 11 6.76 0.51 11.68
N GLU A 12 7.16 0.85 12.91
CA GLU A 12 7.07 -0.06 14.06
C GLU A 12 5.61 -0.39 14.41
N GLY A 13 4.69 0.57 14.28
CA GLY A 13 3.26 0.34 14.38
C GLY A 13 2.76 -0.71 13.38
N ILE A 14 3.11 -0.56 12.10
CA ILE A 14 2.74 -1.51 11.03
C ILE A 14 3.29 -2.92 11.34
N ILE A 15 4.57 -3.03 11.72
CA ILE A 15 5.18 -4.33 12.06
C ILE A 15 4.50 -4.94 13.28
N ASN A 16 4.19 -4.15 14.30
CA ASN A 16 3.50 -4.62 15.50
C ASN A 16 2.08 -5.12 15.20
N THR A 17 1.34 -4.45 14.32
CA THR A 17 0.02 -4.95 13.87
C THR A 17 0.17 -6.31 13.19
N VAL A 18 1.12 -6.46 12.26
CA VAL A 18 1.38 -7.78 11.63
C VAL A 18 1.72 -8.83 12.69
N LYS A 19 2.57 -8.50 13.65
CA LYS A 19 3.03 -9.44 14.68
C LYS A 19 1.93 -9.89 15.64
N LYS A 20 1.09 -8.97 16.10
CA LYS A 20 0.13 -9.21 17.20
C LYS A 20 -1.29 -9.46 16.71
N GLU A 21 -1.70 -8.75 15.67
CA GLU A 21 -3.09 -8.69 15.20
C GLU A 21 -3.17 -8.72 13.67
N PRO A 22 -2.58 -9.74 12.99
CA PRO A 22 -2.46 -9.75 11.52
C PRO A 22 -3.80 -9.75 10.80
N GLU A 23 -4.83 -10.40 11.34
CA GLU A 23 -6.21 -10.40 10.83
C GLU A 23 -6.79 -8.98 10.75
N LYS A 24 -6.35 -8.06 11.62
CA LYS A 24 -6.80 -6.67 11.66
C LYS A 24 -6.01 -5.76 10.72
N PHE A 25 -4.92 -6.25 10.13
CA PHE A 25 -4.03 -5.46 9.27
C PHE A 25 -4.78 -4.78 8.12
N TRP A 26 -5.79 -5.46 7.57
CA TRP A 26 -6.66 -4.93 6.53
C TRP A 26 -7.35 -3.62 6.91
N TYR A 27 -7.76 -3.49 8.18
CA TYR A 27 -8.51 -2.33 8.66
C TYR A 27 -7.59 -1.19 9.12
N TYR A 28 -6.38 -1.51 9.58
CA TYR A 28 -5.44 -0.53 10.13
C TYR A 28 -4.47 0.03 9.09
N ASN A 29 -4.32 -0.64 7.95
CA ASN A 29 -3.43 -0.19 6.89
C ASN A 29 -4.18 0.56 5.78
N ASN A 30 -3.64 1.71 5.36
CA ASN A 30 -4.21 2.52 4.27
C ASN A 30 -4.04 1.89 2.87
N GLY A 31 -3.34 0.77 2.77
CA GLY A 31 -3.09 0.05 1.52
C GLY A 31 -1.85 0.53 0.77
N ILE A 32 -1.74 0.05 -0.47
CA ILE A 32 -0.65 0.34 -1.39
C ILE A 32 -1.24 0.83 -2.71
N THR A 33 -0.70 1.91 -3.29
CA THR A 33 -1.00 2.29 -4.67
C THR A 33 0.24 2.15 -5.54
N ALA A 34 0.10 1.43 -6.63
CA ALA A 34 1.15 1.23 -7.63
C ALA A 34 0.69 1.67 -9.02
N LEU A 35 1.57 2.35 -9.73
CA LEU A 35 1.43 2.68 -11.15
C LEU A 35 2.11 1.60 -11.99
N CYS A 36 1.53 1.29 -13.13
CA CYS A 36 2.07 0.33 -14.10
C CYS A 36 2.04 0.96 -15.49
N SER A 37 3.04 0.68 -16.34
CA SER A 37 2.99 1.09 -17.75
C SER A 37 1.83 0.43 -18.48
N SER A 38 1.52 -0.82 -18.12
CA SER A 38 0.32 -1.54 -18.57
C SER A 38 -0.10 -2.61 -17.56
N ILE A 39 -1.38 -2.97 -17.61
CA ILE A 39 -1.95 -4.10 -16.86
C ILE A 39 -2.68 -5.01 -17.86
N ARG A 40 -2.40 -6.31 -17.83
CA ARG A 40 -3.03 -7.32 -18.70
C ARG A 40 -3.54 -8.49 -17.88
N LYS A 41 -4.83 -8.85 -18.02
CA LYS A 41 -5.36 -10.09 -17.45
C LYS A 41 -4.86 -11.26 -18.30
N LYS A 42 -4.19 -12.24 -17.68
CA LYS A 42 -3.83 -13.48 -18.36
C LYS A 42 -5.10 -14.32 -18.59
N PRO A 43 -5.19 -15.09 -19.68
CA PRO A 43 -6.32 -16.00 -19.93
C PRO A 43 -6.45 -17.12 -18.88
N MET A 44 -5.40 -17.32 -18.06
CA MET A 44 -5.36 -18.29 -16.98
C MET A 44 -6.11 -17.77 -15.75
N GLY A 45 -6.96 -18.62 -15.14
CA GLY A 45 -7.74 -18.29 -13.95
C GLY A 45 -9.27 -18.39 -14.10
N GLY A 46 -9.76 -18.89 -15.24
CA GLY A 46 -11.20 -19.09 -15.49
C GLY A 46 -11.91 -17.84 -16.02
N SER A 47 -13.19 -18.00 -16.39
CA SER A 47 -14.05 -16.94 -16.94
C SER A 47 -14.67 -16.03 -15.88
N GLY A 48 -14.43 -16.31 -14.59
CA GLY A 48 -14.91 -15.50 -13.48
C GLY A 48 -14.35 -14.08 -13.48
N ARG A 49 -15.12 -13.13 -12.94
CA ARG A 49 -14.68 -11.75 -12.71
C ARG A 49 -14.11 -11.53 -11.31
N ASP A 50 -14.29 -12.50 -10.41
CA ASP A 50 -13.97 -12.36 -8.99
C ASP A 50 -12.47 -12.46 -8.70
N THR A 51 -11.74 -13.24 -9.49
CA THR A 51 -10.28 -13.40 -9.38
C THR A 51 -9.64 -13.46 -10.76
N GLY A 52 -8.33 -13.18 -10.83
CA GLY A 52 -7.59 -13.21 -12.09
C GLY A 52 -6.08 -13.10 -11.87
N ILE A 53 -5.32 -13.63 -12.83
CA ILE A 53 -3.88 -13.43 -12.91
C ILE A 53 -3.64 -12.20 -13.77
N PHE A 54 -2.89 -11.24 -13.26
CA PHE A 54 -2.57 -9.99 -13.97
C PHE A 54 -1.07 -9.87 -14.15
N GLU A 55 -0.66 -9.49 -15.36
CA GLU A 55 0.68 -9.04 -15.67
C GLU A 55 0.72 -7.52 -15.57
N CYS A 56 1.55 -7.01 -14.67
CA CYS A 56 1.71 -5.59 -14.39
C CYS A 56 3.14 -5.18 -14.79
N ASN A 57 3.28 -4.34 -15.80
CA ASN A 57 4.58 -3.90 -16.31
C ASN A 57 5.03 -2.59 -15.65
N ASP A 58 6.34 -2.43 -15.44
CA ASP A 58 6.99 -1.25 -14.86
C ASP A 58 6.34 -0.73 -13.57
N VAL A 59 6.12 -1.64 -12.61
CA VAL A 59 5.44 -1.34 -11.35
C VAL A 59 6.22 -0.30 -10.52
N LYS A 60 5.55 0.80 -10.16
CA LYS A 60 6.09 1.88 -9.31
C LYS A 60 5.14 2.18 -8.17
N ILE A 61 5.59 1.99 -6.93
CA ILE A 61 4.79 2.31 -5.74
C ILE A 61 4.81 3.84 -5.53
N VAL A 62 3.63 4.45 -5.56
CA VAL A 62 3.43 5.90 -5.36
C VAL A 62 2.78 6.24 -4.02
N ASN A 63 2.22 5.24 -3.33
CA ASN A 63 1.73 5.33 -1.96
C ASN A 63 1.89 3.97 -1.25
N GLY A 64 2.21 3.98 0.05
CA GLY A 64 2.39 2.77 0.84
C GLY A 64 3.82 2.20 0.85
N ALA A 65 4.85 3.00 0.53
CA ALA A 65 6.25 2.55 0.55
C ALA A 65 6.68 2.05 1.94
N GLN A 66 6.23 2.71 3.01
CA GLN A 66 6.46 2.27 4.39
C GLN A 66 5.74 0.95 4.69
N THR A 67 4.50 0.78 4.22
CA THR A 67 3.75 -0.49 4.32
C THR A 67 4.54 -1.63 3.67
N VAL A 68 4.99 -1.45 2.42
CA VAL A 68 5.74 -2.49 1.70
C VAL A 68 7.05 -2.84 2.42
N GLY A 69 7.82 -1.84 2.83
CA GLY A 69 9.07 -2.06 3.57
C GLY A 69 8.85 -2.74 4.92
N SER A 70 7.80 -2.36 5.65
CA SER A 70 7.45 -2.94 6.94
C SER A 70 6.96 -4.38 6.81
N ILE A 71 6.15 -4.70 5.80
CA ILE A 71 5.75 -6.08 5.50
C ILE A 71 6.98 -6.92 5.13
N ALA A 72 7.89 -6.41 4.29
CA ALA A 72 9.10 -7.13 3.91
C ALA A 72 9.99 -7.45 5.14
N ARG A 73 10.16 -6.48 6.04
CA ARG A 73 10.89 -6.68 7.30
C ARG A 73 10.16 -7.62 8.26
N ALA A 74 8.83 -7.51 8.38
CA ALA A 74 8.02 -8.41 9.18
C ALA A 74 8.12 -9.85 8.66
N TYR A 75 8.12 -10.06 7.33
CA TYR A 75 8.23 -11.38 6.71
C TYR A 75 9.55 -12.10 7.05
N GLN A 76 10.65 -11.35 7.20
CA GLN A 76 11.94 -11.91 7.62
C GLN A 76 11.92 -12.50 9.03
N ASN A 77 11.02 -12.02 9.90
CA ASN A 77 10.98 -12.38 11.32
C ASN A 77 9.73 -13.20 11.70
N PHE A 78 8.60 -12.97 11.01
CA PHE A 78 7.27 -13.48 11.34
C PHE A 78 6.49 -13.90 10.06
N PRO A 79 7.03 -14.80 9.21
CA PRO A 79 6.42 -15.16 7.93
C PRO A 79 4.99 -15.69 8.08
N GLU A 80 4.74 -16.55 9.08
CA GLU A 80 3.40 -17.11 9.34
C GLU A 80 2.34 -16.06 9.71
N GLN A 81 2.76 -14.93 10.31
CA GLN A 81 1.83 -13.85 10.64
C GLN A 81 1.53 -13.00 9.41
N VAL A 82 2.52 -12.79 8.54
CA VAL A 82 2.32 -12.08 7.27
C VAL A 82 1.32 -12.81 6.37
N GLU A 83 1.31 -14.14 6.35
CA GLU A 83 0.36 -14.93 5.56
C GLU A 83 -1.11 -14.72 5.96
N LYS A 84 -1.35 -14.39 7.24
CA LYS A 84 -2.68 -14.06 7.79
C LYS A 84 -3.07 -12.61 7.52
N ALA A 85 -2.10 -11.74 7.29
CA ALA A 85 -2.36 -10.34 6.99
C ALA A 85 -2.94 -10.17 5.57
N ARG A 86 -3.83 -9.19 5.42
CA ARG A 86 -4.41 -8.78 4.15
C ARG A 86 -4.24 -7.28 3.98
N VAL A 87 -3.87 -6.85 2.78
CA VAL A 87 -3.67 -5.42 2.46
C VAL A 87 -4.33 -5.10 1.12
N HIS A 88 -5.02 -3.98 1.06
CA HIS A 88 -5.60 -3.50 -0.19
C HIS A 88 -4.51 -2.92 -1.09
N VAL A 89 -4.44 -3.38 -2.34
CA VAL A 89 -3.50 -2.88 -3.33
C VAL A 89 -4.25 -2.36 -4.54
N ARG A 90 -4.06 -1.08 -4.86
CA ARG A 90 -4.62 -0.43 -6.05
C ARG A 90 -3.54 -0.35 -7.12
N PHE A 91 -3.75 -1.05 -8.23
CA PHE A 91 -2.92 -0.91 -9.44
C PHE A 91 -3.61 0.05 -10.42
N ILE A 92 -2.83 0.95 -11.01
CA ILE A 92 -3.32 1.93 -11.99
C ILE A 92 -2.48 1.79 -13.26
N SER A 93 -3.13 1.50 -14.38
CA SER A 93 -2.49 1.48 -15.70
C SER A 93 -2.31 2.90 -16.22
N LEU A 94 -1.11 3.20 -16.71
CA LEU A 94 -0.78 4.46 -17.41
C LEU A 94 -0.86 4.31 -18.93
N GLU A 95 -1.28 3.15 -19.43
CA GLU A 95 -1.45 2.93 -20.85
C GLU A 95 -2.46 3.92 -21.46
N ASN A 96 -2.08 4.55 -22.58
CA ASN A 96 -2.87 5.56 -23.28
C ASN A 96 -3.27 6.76 -22.42
N CYS A 97 -2.53 7.06 -21.35
CA CYS A 97 -2.75 8.23 -20.51
C CYS A 97 -1.83 9.40 -20.94
N PRO A 98 -2.19 10.66 -20.64
CA PRO A 98 -1.30 11.81 -20.79
C PRO A 98 -0.02 11.65 -19.99
N GLU A 99 1.07 12.27 -20.44
CA GLU A 99 2.38 12.18 -19.80
C GLU A 99 2.35 12.70 -18.34
N GLU A 100 1.54 13.72 -18.05
CA GLU A 100 1.46 14.29 -16.70
C GLU A 100 0.66 13.43 -15.71
N PHE A 101 -0.14 12.46 -16.17
CA PHE A 101 -1.11 11.76 -15.33
C PHE A 101 -0.46 11.02 -14.14
N ALA A 102 0.71 10.42 -14.36
CA ALA A 102 1.47 9.76 -13.29
C ALA A 102 1.90 10.76 -12.19
N THR A 103 2.29 11.96 -12.60
CA THR A 103 2.69 13.05 -11.70
C THR A 103 1.50 13.56 -10.92
N GLU A 104 0.35 13.74 -11.57
CA GLU A 104 -0.91 14.14 -10.92
C GLU A 104 -1.36 13.12 -9.88
N ILE A 105 -1.41 11.82 -10.21
CA ILE A 105 -1.77 10.76 -9.27
C ILE A 105 -0.85 10.80 -8.05
N THR A 106 0.46 10.95 -8.26
CA THR A 106 1.43 11.03 -7.17
C THR A 106 1.20 12.26 -6.31
N ARG A 107 0.94 13.43 -6.91
CA ARG A 107 0.65 14.67 -6.20
C ARG A 107 -0.62 14.54 -5.34
N PHE A 108 -1.72 14.07 -5.92
CA PHE A 108 -3.00 13.95 -5.23
C PHE A 108 -2.98 12.93 -4.10
N ASN A 109 -2.31 11.78 -4.27
CA ASN A 109 -2.15 10.81 -3.18
C ASN A 109 -1.37 11.39 -1.99
N ASN A 110 -0.38 12.26 -2.23
CA ASN A 110 0.39 12.87 -1.15
C ASN A 110 -0.37 14.01 -0.45
N THR A 111 -1.18 14.78 -1.19
CA THR A 111 -1.97 15.87 -0.58
C THR A 111 -3.12 15.36 0.29
N GLN A 112 -3.72 14.21 -0.05
CA GLN A 112 -4.82 13.62 0.74
C GLN A 112 -4.32 12.95 2.03
N ASN A 113 -3.08 12.45 2.05
CA ASN A 113 -2.50 11.80 3.25
C ASN A 113 -1.85 12.78 4.23
N ARG A 114 -1.93 14.10 4.00
CA ARG A 114 -1.37 15.11 4.89
C ARG A 114 -2.33 15.37 6.06
N ILE A 115 -2.54 14.37 6.90
CA ILE A 115 -3.18 14.57 8.21
C ILE A 115 -2.11 15.14 9.14
N ASP A 116 -2.30 16.38 9.59
CA ASP A 116 -1.42 17.01 10.56
C ASP A 116 -1.65 16.34 11.93
N ARG A 117 -0.60 15.97 12.69
CA ARG A 117 -0.77 15.31 14.02
C ARG A 117 -1.67 16.15 14.95
N ARG A 118 -1.73 17.47 14.73
CA ARG A 118 -2.59 18.42 15.46
C ARG A 118 -4.09 18.20 15.23
N GLU A 119 -4.49 17.73 14.05
CA GLU A 119 -5.90 17.43 13.77
C GLU A 119 -6.35 16.10 14.42
N PHE A 120 -5.41 15.18 14.68
CA PHE A 120 -5.69 13.91 15.34
C PHE A 120 -6.03 14.07 16.83
N VAL A 121 -5.43 15.06 17.50
CA VAL A 121 -5.69 15.38 18.92
C VAL A 121 -7.11 15.93 19.14
N ALA A 122 -7.73 16.52 18.11
CA ALA A 122 -9.09 17.08 18.22
C ALA A 122 -10.21 16.02 18.22
N LEU A 123 -9.87 14.75 17.98
CA LEU A 123 -10.80 13.61 17.99
C LEU A 123 -10.67 12.74 19.25
N ASP A 124 -9.78 13.09 20.18
CA ASP A 124 -9.63 12.37 21.44
C ASP A 124 -10.79 12.71 22.40
N PRO A 125 -11.64 11.76 22.81
CA PRO A 125 -12.80 12.03 23.66
C PRO A 125 -12.46 12.33 25.13
N GLU A 126 -11.21 12.13 25.56
CA GLU A 126 -10.82 12.37 26.96
C GLU A 126 -10.08 13.71 27.11
N GLN A 127 -10.86 14.74 27.46
CA GLN A 127 -10.38 15.92 28.20
C GLN A 127 -10.56 15.72 29.70
#